data_AF-A0AB40CMF3-F1
#
_entry.id   AF-A0AB40CMF3-F1
#
_cell.length_a   1.000
_cell.length_b   1.000
_cell.length_c   1.000
_cell.angle_alpha   90.00
_cell.angle_beta   90.00
_cell.angle_gamma   90.00
#
_symmetry.space_group_name_H-M   'P 1'
#
loop_
_entity.id
_entity.type
_entity.pdbx_description
1 polymer ?
#
loop_
_entity_poly.entity_id
_entity_poly.type
_entity_poly.pdbx_seq_one_letter_code
_entity_poly.pdbx_strand_id
1 'polypeptide(L)'
;MGRMGVDLLLFLFLNMLTGITSQNTENLTIIVNGSKTIAETDDNFVCATLDWWPPEKCNYNQCPWGQASVLNLNLNHSTLAKAIKAFGSFRLRIGGSLQDQVDYGVGDLAQPCLPFEKKQGGLFGFSNGCLSMKRWDDLNLFFEKTGVIVTFGLNALKGRQQKKKGVWGGRWNYSNAFDFIQYTVSQGYPVDSWEFGNELSGHGIGASVDAKQYGKDLIALKSMLDELYNNSSPQSLILAPGGFFDQSWYAHLLQFSGDRIVNGMTHHIYNLGPGDDPHIASKILDPKYLDQIANTFINLQLTIEKYGPWSSPWVGEAGGAYNSGSQQVSNKFLNSFWYMDQLGMASKYNTQVYCRQTLIGGNYGLLDTNTFMPNPDYYSTLLWHRLMGIDVLSVRVNGSPYLRAYAHCSKDNTGITILLINLSNSTQFNVTVQNDVGEYKTRILEKSANQQEYHLTAENNNYLNQTILLNGSPLELTGDGDIPSLDPIFVGDSPVSVGPLSIVFVVMPDFDTSTCN
;
A
#
# COMPACT_ATOMS: atom_id res chain seq x y z
N MET A 1 -69.55 1.17 -33.26
CA MET A 1 -68.44 0.33 -32.80
C MET A 1 -67.48 1.20 -32.02
N GLY A 2 -67.81 1.43 -30.76
CA GLY A 2 -66.99 2.17 -29.80
C GLY A 2 -66.77 1.28 -28.58
N ARG A 3 -65.69 1.56 -27.84
CA ARG A 3 -65.26 0.87 -26.61
C ARG A 3 -64.80 -0.58 -26.78
N MET A 4 -63.63 -0.78 -27.37
CA MET A 4 -62.85 -2.02 -27.15
C MET A 4 -61.34 -1.89 -27.41
N GLY A 5 -60.81 -0.65 -27.52
CA GLY A 5 -59.40 -0.41 -27.86
C GLY A 5 -58.60 0.42 -26.85
N VAL A 6 -59.23 0.97 -25.81
CA VAL A 6 -58.56 1.86 -24.85
C VAL A 6 -58.21 1.14 -23.54
N ASP A 7 -58.93 0.08 -23.18
CA ASP A 7 -58.68 -0.65 -21.94
C ASP A 7 -57.52 -1.68 -22.03
N LEU A 8 -57.10 -2.07 -23.25
CA LEU A 8 -55.97 -3.00 -23.43
C LEU A 8 -54.60 -2.30 -23.40
N LEU A 9 -54.55 -0.99 -23.66
CA LEU A 9 -53.33 -0.19 -23.56
C LEU A 9 -53.05 0.27 -22.12
N LEU A 10 -54.06 0.38 -21.26
CA LEU A 10 -53.87 0.66 -19.83
C LEU A 10 -53.35 -0.55 -19.05
N PHE A 11 -53.63 -1.79 -19.48
CA PHE A 11 -53.11 -2.99 -18.81
C PHE A 11 -51.66 -3.34 -19.19
N LEU A 12 -51.14 -2.82 -20.31
CA LEU A 12 -49.73 -3.00 -20.70
C LEU A 12 -48.82 -1.87 -20.18
N PHE A 13 -49.37 -0.74 -19.73
CA PHE A 13 -48.60 0.35 -19.12
C PHE A 13 -48.43 0.23 -17.60
N LEU A 14 -49.15 -0.68 -16.92
CA LEU A 14 -48.98 -0.92 -15.48
C LEU A 14 -47.88 -1.94 -15.11
N ASN A 15 -47.24 -2.59 -16.10
CA ASN A 15 -46.07 -3.46 -15.87
C ASN A 15 -44.72 -2.78 -16.17
N MET A 16 -44.72 -1.46 -16.39
CA MET A 16 -43.51 -0.62 -16.48
C MET A 16 -43.37 0.30 -15.26
N LEU A 17 -43.92 -0.11 -14.12
CA LEU A 17 -43.61 0.46 -12.82
C LEU A 17 -42.38 -0.26 -12.28
N THR A 18 -41.23 0.35 -12.53
CA THR A 18 -40.03 0.33 -11.68
C THR A 18 -39.69 -1.03 -11.09
N GLY A 19 -38.74 -1.73 -11.70
CA GLY A 19 -37.84 -2.59 -10.94
C GLY A 19 -37.05 -1.70 -9.96
N ILE A 20 -37.69 -1.25 -8.89
CA ILE A 20 -36.99 -0.89 -7.66
C ILE A 20 -36.46 -2.22 -7.19
N THR A 21 -35.21 -2.53 -7.53
CA THR A 21 -34.46 -3.55 -6.82
C THR A 21 -34.56 -3.17 -5.35
N SER A 22 -35.35 -3.93 -4.60
CA SER A 22 -35.47 -3.78 -3.15
C SER A 22 -34.06 -3.90 -2.58
N GLN A 23 -33.44 -2.78 -2.24
CA GLN A 23 -32.16 -2.74 -1.58
C GLN A 23 -32.37 -3.36 -0.20
N ASN A 24 -31.84 -4.57 0.00
CA ASN A 24 -32.01 -5.26 1.27
C ASN A 24 -31.28 -4.46 2.34
N THR A 25 -31.95 -4.15 3.44
CA THR A 25 -31.34 -3.45 4.57
C THR A 25 -31.17 -4.43 5.71
N GLU A 26 -29.94 -4.57 6.20
CA GLU A 26 -29.60 -5.42 7.34
C GLU A 26 -29.02 -4.57 8.47
N ASN A 27 -29.50 -4.78 9.70
CA ASN A 27 -28.96 -4.11 10.88
C ASN A 27 -27.86 -4.97 11.49
N LEU A 28 -26.65 -4.43 11.62
CA LEU A 28 -25.50 -5.13 12.17
C LEU A 28 -24.95 -4.39 13.40
N THR A 29 -24.29 -5.13 14.28
CA THR A 29 -23.56 -4.55 15.41
C THR A 29 -22.09 -4.90 15.30
N ILE A 30 -21.23 -3.89 15.41
CA ILE A 30 -19.80 -4.09 15.60
C ILE A 30 -19.41 -3.73 17.03
N ILE A 31 -18.55 -4.54 17.62
CA ILE A 31 -18.03 -4.36 18.97
C ILE A 31 -16.57 -3.96 18.84
N VAL A 32 -16.23 -2.76 19.29
CA VAL A 32 -14.86 -2.23 19.36
C VAL A 32 -14.39 -2.34 20.80
N ASN A 33 -13.22 -2.93 21.03
CA ASN A 33 -12.62 -2.94 22.35
C ASN A 33 -11.74 -1.70 22.55
N GLY A 34 -12.30 -0.66 23.19
CA GLY A 34 -11.58 0.58 23.52
C GLY A 34 -10.74 0.52 24.81
N SER A 35 -10.51 -0.67 25.38
CA SER A 35 -9.76 -0.81 26.64
C SER A 35 -8.29 -1.15 26.45
N LYS A 36 -7.90 -1.64 25.27
CA LYS A 36 -6.53 -2.04 24.94
C LYS A 36 -6.26 -1.97 23.44
N THR A 37 -5.02 -1.65 23.09
CA THR A 37 -4.51 -1.82 21.72
C THR A 37 -4.13 -3.28 21.49
N ILE A 38 -4.21 -3.74 20.24
CA ILE A 38 -3.82 -5.11 19.84
C ILE A 38 -2.55 -5.14 18.99
N ALA A 39 -2.18 -4.00 18.40
CA ALA A 39 -1.00 -3.79 17.59
C ALA A 39 -0.74 -2.29 17.47
N GLU A 40 0.43 -1.93 16.97
CA GLU A 40 0.83 -0.55 16.67
C GLU A 40 1.44 -0.51 15.26
N THR A 41 1.21 0.58 14.53
CA THR A 41 1.80 0.82 13.20
C THR A 41 2.74 2.04 13.23
N ASP A 42 3.60 2.19 12.22
CA ASP A 42 4.44 3.40 12.10
C ASP A 42 3.57 4.65 11.87
N ASP A 43 4.05 5.81 12.30
CA ASP A 43 3.39 7.11 12.01
C ASP A 43 3.16 7.34 10.52
N ASN A 44 4.03 6.77 9.68
CA ASN A 44 4.00 6.75 8.23
C ASN A 44 3.63 5.35 7.70
N PHE A 45 2.65 4.70 8.34
CA PHE A 45 2.18 3.35 7.98
C PHE A 45 1.90 3.21 6.49
N VAL A 46 1.23 4.19 5.86
CA VAL A 46 1.01 4.17 4.41
C VAL A 46 2.20 4.76 3.67
N CYS A 47 2.67 4.02 2.65
CA CYS A 47 3.72 4.48 1.75
C CYS A 47 3.43 4.08 0.31
N ALA A 48 4.29 4.51 -0.61
CA ALA A 48 4.24 4.06 -2.00
C ALA A 48 5.64 3.78 -2.53
N THR A 49 5.71 3.11 -3.68
CA THR A 49 6.97 2.80 -4.34
C THR A 49 7.21 3.68 -5.57
N LEU A 50 8.48 3.82 -5.95
CA LEU A 50 8.92 4.25 -7.28
C LEU A 50 9.74 3.11 -7.90
N ASP A 51 9.41 2.75 -9.15
CA ASP A 51 10.00 1.58 -9.82
C ASP A 51 11.02 1.98 -10.89
N TRP A 52 11.88 1.03 -11.25
CA TRP A 52 12.90 1.13 -12.28
C TRP A 52 12.39 0.82 -13.69
N TRP A 53 11.18 0.25 -13.84
CA TRP A 53 10.67 -0.17 -15.15
C TRP A 53 10.67 0.94 -16.21
N PRO A 54 11.34 0.73 -17.36
CA PRO A 54 11.37 1.71 -18.44
C PRO A 54 10.07 1.63 -19.30
N PRO A 55 9.82 2.61 -20.20
CA PRO A 55 8.63 2.62 -21.07
C PRO A 55 8.43 1.31 -21.86
N GLU A 56 9.53 0.62 -22.15
CA GLU A 56 9.59 -0.65 -22.87
C GLU A 56 9.02 -1.84 -22.10
N LYS A 57 8.75 -1.70 -20.80
CA LYS A 57 8.14 -2.74 -19.97
C LYS A 57 6.68 -2.92 -20.34
N CYS A 58 6.40 -4.03 -21.02
CA CYS A 58 5.07 -4.38 -21.46
C CYS A 58 4.64 -5.76 -20.94
N ASN A 59 3.37 -5.88 -20.56
CA ASN A 59 2.68 -7.15 -20.32
C ASN A 59 1.36 -7.11 -21.06
N TYR A 60 0.85 -8.25 -21.54
CA TYR A 60 -0.54 -8.32 -22.04
C TYR A 60 -0.87 -7.28 -23.13
N ASN A 61 0.08 -7.01 -24.04
CA ASN A 61 -0.04 -6.00 -25.11
C ASN A 61 -0.24 -4.54 -24.64
N GLN A 62 0.13 -4.22 -23.41
CA GLN A 62 0.15 -2.87 -22.86
C GLN A 62 1.50 -2.55 -22.23
N CYS A 63 1.88 -1.27 -22.23
CA CYS A 63 3.13 -0.77 -21.64
C CYS A 63 2.80 0.38 -20.67
N PRO A 64 2.22 0.08 -19.49
CA PRO A 64 1.58 1.07 -18.62
C PRO A 64 2.57 1.91 -17.79
N TRP A 65 3.87 1.81 -18.06
CA TRP A 65 4.92 2.46 -17.30
C TRP A 65 5.28 3.86 -17.81
N GLY A 66 5.14 4.12 -19.12
CA GLY A 66 5.46 5.43 -19.69
C GLY A 66 6.83 5.94 -19.21
N GLN A 67 6.90 7.23 -18.84
CA GLN A 67 8.11 7.84 -18.25
C GLN A 67 8.14 7.77 -16.71
N ALA A 68 7.37 6.88 -16.07
CA ALA A 68 7.22 6.85 -14.62
C ALA A 68 8.43 6.28 -13.85
N SER A 69 9.45 5.78 -14.55
CA SER A 69 10.60 5.15 -13.89
C SER A 69 11.42 6.16 -13.07
N VAL A 70 12.12 5.65 -12.06
CA VAL A 70 13.09 6.41 -11.25
C VAL A 70 14.07 7.22 -12.12
N LEU A 71 14.44 6.70 -13.30
CA LEU A 71 15.39 7.35 -14.20
C LEU A 71 14.77 8.51 -15.00
N ASN A 72 13.47 8.46 -15.29
CA ASN A 72 12.86 9.32 -16.31
C ASN A 72 11.67 10.17 -15.81
N LEU A 73 11.15 9.89 -14.61
CA LEU A 73 10.00 10.59 -14.04
C LEU A 73 10.23 12.10 -14.02
N ASN A 74 9.22 12.86 -14.49
CA ASN A 74 9.24 14.31 -14.48
C ASN A 74 9.01 14.84 -13.06
N LEU A 75 10.10 15.07 -12.33
CA LEU A 75 10.10 15.57 -10.95
C LEU A 75 9.62 17.04 -10.82
N ASN A 76 9.51 17.77 -11.94
CA ASN A 76 9.03 19.15 -11.95
C ASN A 76 7.51 19.25 -12.12
N HIS A 77 6.79 18.13 -12.31
CA HIS A 77 5.34 18.15 -12.44
C HIS A 77 4.68 18.60 -11.12
N SER A 78 3.88 19.67 -11.18
CA SER A 78 3.27 20.27 -9.98
C SER A 78 2.37 19.29 -9.24
N THR A 79 1.52 18.56 -9.97
CA THR A 79 0.61 17.55 -9.38
C THR A 79 1.36 16.46 -8.62
N LEU A 80 2.53 16.01 -9.09
CA LEU A 80 3.31 14.99 -8.38
C LEU A 80 3.73 15.50 -7.00
N ALA A 81 4.29 16.71 -6.93
CA ALA A 81 4.70 17.30 -5.66
C ALA A 81 3.50 17.60 -4.74
N LYS A 82 2.40 18.12 -5.28
CA LYS A 82 1.17 18.41 -4.52
C LYS A 82 0.54 17.13 -3.96
N ALA A 83 0.51 16.06 -4.75
CA ALA A 83 -0.02 14.77 -4.35
C ALA A 83 0.75 14.15 -3.18
N ILE A 84 2.09 14.24 -3.19
CA ILE A 84 2.90 13.79 -2.05
C ILE A 84 2.68 14.68 -0.83
N LYS A 85 2.72 16.01 -1.00
CA LYS A 85 2.58 16.97 0.10
C LYS A 85 1.23 16.90 0.81
N ALA A 86 0.19 16.41 0.15
CA ALA A 86 -1.13 16.26 0.76
C ALA A 86 -1.16 15.25 1.93
N PHE A 87 -0.18 14.34 2.00
CA PHE A 87 0.05 13.46 3.15
C PHE A 87 0.83 14.17 4.28
N GLY A 88 1.51 15.28 4.03
CA GLY A 88 2.36 15.95 5.03
C GLY A 88 3.69 15.21 5.28
N SER A 89 3.64 13.95 5.73
CA SER A 89 4.79 13.06 5.85
C SER A 89 4.50 11.75 5.11
N PHE A 90 5.33 11.44 4.11
CA PHE A 90 5.08 10.31 3.20
C PHE A 90 6.34 9.54 2.89
N ARG A 91 6.31 8.23 3.08
CA ARG A 91 7.45 7.36 2.76
C ARG A 91 7.41 6.91 1.31
N LEU A 92 8.55 6.97 0.65
CA LEU A 92 8.75 6.45 -0.71
C LEU A 92 9.84 5.39 -0.75
N ARG A 93 9.47 4.18 -1.19
CA ARG A 93 10.40 3.07 -1.42
C ARG A 93 10.82 3.00 -2.88
N ILE A 94 12.10 3.22 -3.15
CA ILE A 94 12.70 3.16 -4.48
C ILE A 94 13.24 1.75 -4.68
N GLY A 95 12.63 0.98 -5.58
CA GLY A 95 12.96 -0.43 -5.74
C GLY A 95 12.23 -1.10 -6.91
N GLY A 96 11.92 -2.39 -6.79
CA GLY A 96 11.27 -3.18 -7.83
C GLY A 96 12.26 -4.07 -8.58
N SER A 97 11.77 -4.89 -9.51
CA SER A 97 12.53 -6.04 -10.04
C SER A 97 13.89 -5.67 -10.68
N LEU A 98 14.01 -4.51 -11.34
CA LEU A 98 15.28 -4.13 -11.98
C LEU A 98 16.32 -3.57 -11.01
N GLN A 99 15.99 -3.37 -9.72
CA GLN A 99 16.91 -2.89 -8.68
C GLN A 99 18.22 -3.71 -8.63
N ASP A 100 18.11 -5.03 -8.74
CA ASP A 100 19.25 -5.96 -8.73
C ASP A 100 20.07 -5.98 -10.05
N GLN A 101 19.78 -5.05 -10.96
CA GLN A 101 20.50 -4.82 -12.20
C GLN A 101 20.95 -3.34 -12.34
N VAL A 102 20.80 -2.53 -11.29
CA VAL A 102 21.24 -1.14 -11.26
C VAL A 102 22.73 -1.06 -10.91
N ASP A 103 23.49 -0.33 -11.73
CA ASP A 103 24.82 0.17 -11.42
C ASP A 103 24.72 1.64 -10.97
N TYR A 104 25.43 2.01 -9.91
CA TYR A 104 25.46 3.40 -9.43
C TYR A 104 26.61 4.16 -10.08
N GLY A 105 26.28 5.23 -10.81
CA GLY A 105 27.22 6.00 -11.63
C GLY A 105 28.09 6.97 -10.86
N VAL A 106 28.73 6.51 -9.79
CA VAL A 106 29.65 7.28 -8.95
C VAL A 106 31.07 7.20 -9.51
N GLY A 107 31.75 8.34 -9.56
CA GLY A 107 33.14 8.43 -10.01
C GLY A 107 33.34 8.04 -11.48
N ASP A 108 34.55 7.58 -11.80
CA ASP A 108 34.90 7.12 -13.15
C ASP A 108 34.42 5.67 -13.37
N LEU A 109 33.23 5.53 -13.95
CA LEU A 109 32.74 4.22 -14.36
C LEU A 109 33.61 3.62 -15.46
N ALA A 110 33.88 2.31 -15.34
CA ALA A 110 34.55 1.55 -16.40
C ALA A 110 33.73 1.45 -17.70
N GLN A 111 32.44 1.80 -17.67
CA GLN A 111 31.49 1.76 -18.78
C GLN A 111 30.57 2.99 -18.74
N PRO A 112 30.00 3.44 -19.88
CA PRO A 112 29.03 4.52 -19.88
C PRO A 112 27.81 4.22 -18.99
N CYS A 113 27.32 5.22 -18.26
CA CYS A 113 26.10 5.11 -17.46
C CYS A 113 24.87 5.13 -18.38
N LEU A 114 24.39 3.96 -18.77
CA LEU A 114 23.28 3.78 -19.71
C LEU A 114 21.98 3.37 -19.01
N PRO A 115 20.80 3.78 -19.51
CA PRO A 115 19.52 3.32 -18.99
C PRO A 115 19.29 1.83 -19.29
N PHE A 116 18.22 1.27 -18.72
CA PHE A 116 17.75 -0.07 -19.04
C PHE A 116 17.28 -0.17 -20.50
N GLU A 117 17.69 -1.23 -21.19
CA GLU A 117 17.23 -1.55 -22.54
C GLU A 117 16.71 -2.99 -22.60
N LYS A 118 15.79 -3.28 -23.54
CA LYS A 118 15.36 -4.65 -23.79
C LYS A 118 16.56 -5.49 -24.23
N LYS A 119 16.79 -6.60 -23.53
CA LYS A 119 17.89 -7.52 -23.83
C LYS A 119 17.41 -8.96 -23.71
N GLN A 120 17.41 -9.67 -24.83
CA GLN A 120 17.07 -11.10 -24.84
C GLN A 120 18.05 -11.88 -23.95
N GLY A 121 17.52 -12.72 -23.07
CA GLY A 121 18.31 -13.49 -22.11
C GLY A 121 18.83 -12.70 -20.91
N GLY A 122 18.60 -11.38 -20.84
CA GLY A 122 18.81 -10.59 -19.64
C GLY A 122 17.81 -10.96 -18.54
N LEU A 123 18.14 -10.66 -17.28
CA LEU A 123 17.22 -10.91 -16.17
C LEU A 123 16.01 -9.98 -16.33
N PHE A 124 14.81 -10.57 -16.26
CA PHE A 124 13.53 -9.96 -16.65
C PHE A 124 13.44 -9.46 -18.10
N GLY A 125 14.37 -9.84 -18.98
CA GLY A 125 14.41 -9.40 -20.38
C GLY A 125 15.03 -8.02 -20.59
N PHE A 126 15.80 -7.52 -19.63
CA PHE A 126 16.47 -6.21 -19.70
C PHE A 126 17.98 -6.32 -19.47
N SER A 127 18.70 -5.30 -19.94
CA SER A 127 20.12 -5.10 -19.62
C SER A 127 20.31 -4.68 -18.16
N ASN A 128 21.57 -4.51 -17.75
CA ASN A 128 21.85 -3.63 -16.62
C ASN A 128 21.43 -2.20 -16.98
N GLY A 129 21.08 -1.42 -15.97
CA GLY A 129 20.82 0.02 -16.09
C GLY A 129 21.68 0.77 -15.10
N CYS A 130 21.77 2.09 -15.26
CA CYS A 130 22.63 2.91 -14.42
C CYS A 130 21.88 4.13 -13.88
N LEU A 131 22.01 4.37 -12.57
CA LEU A 131 21.59 5.61 -11.92
C LEU A 131 22.76 6.59 -11.91
N SER A 132 22.69 7.66 -12.70
CA SER A 132 23.71 8.71 -12.69
C SER A 132 23.60 9.56 -11.41
N MET A 133 24.73 10.09 -10.93
CA MET A 133 24.70 10.94 -9.73
C MET A 133 23.89 12.21 -9.96
N LYS A 134 23.96 12.82 -11.15
CA LYS A 134 23.06 13.93 -11.50
C LYS A 134 21.58 13.57 -11.29
N ARG A 135 21.13 12.38 -11.73
CA ARG A 135 19.74 11.98 -11.54
C ARG A 135 19.42 11.71 -10.07
N TRP A 136 20.39 11.17 -9.32
CA TRP A 136 20.26 11.00 -7.87
C TRP A 136 20.14 12.35 -7.15
N ASP A 137 20.90 13.37 -7.56
CA ASP A 137 20.80 14.73 -7.03
C ASP A 137 19.42 15.33 -7.36
N ASP A 138 18.96 15.20 -8.61
CA ASP A 138 17.64 15.67 -9.04
C ASP A 138 16.52 15.02 -8.19
N LEU A 139 16.65 13.72 -7.86
CA LEU A 139 15.71 12.99 -6.99
C LEU A 139 15.76 13.52 -5.55
N ASN A 140 16.93 13.71 -4.97
CA ASN A 140 17.05 14.20 -3.59
C ASN A 140 16.56 15.65 -3.44
N LEU A 141 16.81 16.52 -4.42
CA LEU A 141 16.22 17.86 -4.46
C LEU A 141 14.69 17.81 -4.47
N PHE A 142 14.11 16.85 -5.21
CA PHE A 142 12.67 16.62 -5.19
C PHE A 142 12.20 16.07 -3.83
N PHE A 143 12.96 15.16 -3.21
CA PHE A 143 12.61 14.59 -1.92
C PHE A 143 12.62 15.63 -0.80
N GLU A 144 13.65 16.48 -0.74
CA GLU A 144 13.73 17.60 0.20
C GLU A 144 12.58 18.58 -0.02
N LYS A 145 12.28 18.93 -1.28
CA LYS A 145 11.18 19.84 -1.63
C LYS A 145 9.81 19.31 -1.17
N THR A 146 9.64 17.98 -1.13
CA THR A 146 8.38 17.31 -0.83
C THR A 146 8.29 16.77 0.59
N GLY A 147 9.41 16.68 1.31
CA GLY A 147 9.48 16.17 2.68
C GLY A 147 9.30 14.65 2.78
N VAL A 148 9.63 13.90 1.73
CA VAL A 148 9.45 12.43 1.76
C VAL A 148 10.51 11.74 2.60
N ILE A 149 10.09 10.65 3.23
CA ILE A 149 10.98 9.73 3.95
C ILE A 149 11.44 8.66 2.95
N VAL A 150 12.74 8.59 2.68
CA VAL A 150 13.27 7.75 1.60
C VAL A 150 13.70 6.37 2.12
N THR A 151 13.15 5.34 1.49
CA THR A 151 13.68 3.97 1.53
C THR A 151 14.31 3.66 0.18
N PHE A 152 15.60 3.31 0.13
CA PHE A 152 16.29 3.01 -1.13
C PHE A 152 16.74 1.54 -1.18
N GLY A 153 16.37 0.86 -2.26
CA GLY A 153 16.75 -0.51 -2.52
C GLY A 153 18.10 -0.67 -3.22
N LEU A 154 19.00 -1.44 -2.60
CA LEU A 154 20.35 -1.73 -3.08
C LEU A 154 20.38 -2.95 -4.02
N ASN A 155 21.29 -2.93 -5.00
CA ASN A 155 21.55 -4.08 -5.88
C ASN A 155 22.29 -5.19 -5.10
N ALA A 156 21.58 -6.26 -4.76
CA ALA A 156 22.12 -7.40 -4.03
C ALA A 156 22.72 -8.48 -4.94
N LEU A 157 22.58 -8.41 -6.27
CA LEU A 157 23.16 -9.36 -7.22
C LEU A 157 24.53 -8.94 -7.77
N LYS A 158 24.97 -7.70 -7.54
CA LYS A 158 26.28 -7.20 -8.01
C LYS A 158 27.43 -8.14 -7.61
N GLY A 159 28.19 -8.58 -8.62
CA GLY A 159 29.35 -9.46 -8.47
C GLY A 159 29.04 -10.95 -8.30
N ARG A 160 27.77 -11.34 -8.15
CA ARG A 160 27.37 -12.74 -8.07
C ARG A 160 27.35 -13.41 -9.44
N GLN A 161 27.38 -14.73 -9.43
CA GLN A 161 27.26 -15.55 -10.63
C GLN A 161 26.08 -16.50 -10.50
N GLN A 162 25.38 -16.69 -11.60
CA GLN A 162 24.33 -17.69 -11.69
C GLN A 162 24.97 -19.09 -11.65
N LYS A 163 24.72 -19.84 -10.57
CA LYS A 163 25.24 -21.20 -10.39
C LYS A 163 24.41 -22.24 -11.13
N LYS A 164 23.11 -21.99 -11.20
CA LYS A 164 22.11 -22.70 -12.00
C LYS A 164 21.00 -21.71 -12.33
N LYS A 165 20.16 -22.01 -13.32
CA LYS A 165 19.08 -21.11 -13.75
C LYS A 165 18.29 -20.57 -12.55
N GLY A 166 18.26 -19.24 -12.41
CA GLY A 166 17.55 -18.54 -11.34
C GLY A 166 18.20 -18.55 -9.96
N VAL A 167 19.31 -19.26 -9.73
CA VAL A 167 19.98 -19.31 -8.43
C VAL A 167 21.37 -18.68 -8.53
N TRP A 168 21.56 -17.64 -7.73
CA TRP A 168 22.77 -16.82 -7.72
C TRP A 168 23.59 -17.13 -6.48
N GLY A 169 24.90 -17.23 -6.67
CA GLY A 169 25.85 -17.52 -5.60
C GLY A 169 27.15 -16.76 -5.77
N GLY A 170 27.97 -16.80 -4.72
CA GLY A 170 29.15 -15.95 -4.59
C GLY A 170 28.87 -14.77 -3.66
N ARG A 171 29.95 -14.13 -3.22
CA ARG A 171 29.89 -12.97 -2.32
C ARG A 171 29.32 -11.77 -3.07
N TRP A 172 28.56 -10.94 -2.36
CA TRP A 172 28.16 -9.65 -2.89
C TRP A 172 29.39 -8.75 -3.05
N ASN A 173 29.56 -8.15 -4.23
CA ASN A 173 30.55 -7.11 -4.44
C ASN A 173 29.94 -5.76 -4.06
N TYR A 174 30.23 -5.31 -2.84
CA TYR A 174 29.65 -4.11 -2.26
C TYR A 174 30.33 -2.81 -2.70
N SER A 175 31.45 -2.82 -3.44
CA SER A 175 32.22 -1.60 -3.75
C SER A 175 31.37 -0.51 -4.42
N ASN A 176 30.52 -0.89 -5.38
CA ASN A 176 29.66 0.10 -6.04
C ASN A 176 28.57 0.68 -5.11
N ALA A 177 28.04 -0.13 -4.20
CA ALA A 177 27.08 0.34 -3.19
C ALA A 177 27.79 1.21 -2.11
N PHE A 178 29.02 0.88 -1.75
CA PHE A 178 29.86 1.67 -0.87
C PHE A 178 30.06 3.08 -1.42
N ASP A 179 30.53 3.19 -2.67
CA ASP A 179 30.76 4.48 -3.33
C ASP A 179 29.46 5.30 -3.42
N PHE A 180 28.33 4.63 -3.69
CA PHE A 180 27.01 5.28 -3.77
C PHE A 180 26.52 5.82 -2.43
N ILE A 181 26.60 5.01 -1.38
CA ILE A 181 26.20 5.44 -0.04
C ILE A 181 27.16 6.52 0.46
N GLN A 182 28.46 6.39 0.22
CA GLN A 182 29.45 7.41 0.56
C GLN A 182 29.15 8.73 -0.13
N TYR A 183 28.84 8.70 -1.43
CA TYR A 183 28.42 9.90 -2.16
C TYR A 183 27.16 10.52 -1.54
N THR A 184 26.13 9.70 -1.30
CA THR A 184 24.86 10.13 -0.69
C THR A 184 25.07 10.81 0.67
N VAL A 185 25.87 10.18 1.55
CA VAL A 185 26.22 10.76 2.86
C VAL A 185 27.02 12.04 2.71
N SER A 186 27.98 12.10 1.77
CA SER A 186 28.81 13.29 1.53
C SER A 186 28.01 14.50 1.03
N GLN A 187 26.92 14.27 0.31
CA GLN A 187 25.99 15.32 -0.13
C GLN A 187 25.03 15.75 0.99
N GLY A 188 24.97 15.01 2.11
CA GLY A 188 24.02 15.26 3.18
C GLY A 188 22.59 14.81 2.85
N TYR A 189 22.42 13.93 1.85
CA TYR A 189 21.10 13.46 1.44
C TYR A 189 20.52 12.48 2.46
N PRO A 190 19.30 12.75 2.98
CA PRO A 190 18.68 11.88 3.98
C PRO A 190 18.13 10.61 3.32
N VAL A 191 18.58 9.46 3.80
CA VAL A 191 17.98 8.16 3.50
C VAL A 191 17.63 7.50 4.83
N ASP A 192 16.34 7.30 5.07
CA ASP A 192 15.84 6.74 6.32
C ASP A 192 16.18 5.26 6.44
N SER A 193 16.12 4.53 5.32
CA SER A 193 16.39 3.10 5.33
C SER A 193 16.96 2.59 4.00
N TRP A 194 17.87 1.64 4.09
CA TRP A 194 18.44 0.91 2.97
C TRP A 194 17.83 -0.49 2.91
N GLU A 195 17.14 -0.83 1.82
CA GLU A 195 16.62 -2.18 1.59
C GLU A 195 17.63 -2.98 0.74
N PHE A 196 17.86 -4.25 1.07
CA PHE A 196 18.86 -5.05 0.36
C PHE A 196 18.22 -5.97 -0.70
N GLY A 197 18.36 -5.69 -1.98
CA GLY A 197 17.82 -6.54 -3.06
C GLY A 197 16.29 -6.56 -3.17
N ASN A 198 15.80 -7.26 -4.20
CA ASN A 198 14.37 -7.37 -4.51
C ASN A 198 14.00 -8.79 -4.97
N GLU A 199 13.08 -9.44 -4.27
CA GLU A 199 12.49 -10.74 -4.59
C GLU A 199 13.50 -11.88 -4.75
N LEU A 200 14.57 -11.84 -3.96
CA LEU A 200 15.64 -12.85 -3.95
C LEU A 200 15.40 -13.97 -2.91
N SER A 201 14.36 -13.85 -2.08
CA SER A 201 14.03 -14.79 -1.01
C SER A 201 13.32 -16.05 -1.51
N GLY A 202 13.53 -17.18 -0.81
CA GLY A 202 12.88 -18.46 -1.12
C GLY A 202 13.20 -18.94 -2.53
N HIS A 203 12.16 -19.14 -3.35
CA HIS A 203 12.30 -19.49 -4.76
C HIS A 203 12.68 -18.31 -5.66
N GLY A 204 12.46 -17.09 -5.17
CA GLY A 204 12.70 -15.84 -5.87
C GLY A 204 11.87 -15.62 -7.13
N ILE A 205 11.93 -14.41 -7.69
CA ILE A 205 11.31 -14.07 -8.97
C ILE A 205 12.43 -13.80 -9.97
N GLY A 206 12.68 -14.74 -10.88
CA GLY A 206 13.79 -14.68 -11.84
C GLY A 206 15.19 -14.90 -11.26
N ALA A 207 15.42 -14.53 -10.01
CA ALA A 207 16.67 -14.71 -9.28
C ALA A 207 16.40 -15.05 -7.80
N SER A 208 17.29 -15.83 -7.18
CA SER A 208 17.25 -16.18 -5.76
C SER A 208 18.65 -16.28 -5.19
N VAL A 209 18.77 -15.99 -3.88
CA VAL A 209 20.00 -16.12 -3.10
C VAL A 209 19.71 -16.91 -1.82
N ASP A 210 20.62 -17.81 -1.47
CA ASP A 210 20.51 -18.59 -0.24
C ASP A 210 20.53 -17.70 1.02
N ALA A 211 19.64 -17.95 1.97
CA ALA A 211 19.46 -17.14 3.17
C ALA A 211 20.75 -16.99 4.00
N LYS A 212 21.61 -18.02 4.04
CA LYS A 212 22.87 -17.95 4.78
C LYS A 212 23.87 -17.02 4.12
N GLN A 213 23.97 -17.08 2.79
CA GLN A 213 24.83 -16.14 2.07
C GLN A 213 24.27 -14.72 2.19
N TYR A 214 22.96 -14.56 2.00
CA TYR A 214 22.29 -13.28 2.10
C TYR A 214 22.46 -12.63 3.47
N GLY A 215 22.33 -13.38 4.58
CA GLY A 215 22.58 -12.89 5.93
C GLY A 215 24.02 -12.41 6.15
N LYS A 216 25.03 -13.10 5.58
CA LYS A 216 26.42 -12.62 5.62
C LYS A 216 26.62 -11.31 4.88
N ASP A 217 25.91 -11.13 3.77
CA ASP A 217 26.00 -9.91 2.97
C ASP A 217 25.33 -8.74 3.70
N LEU A 218 24.27 -8.97 4.47
CA LEU A 218 23.68 -7.95 5.37
C LEU A 218 24.59 -7.56 6.54
N ILE A 219 25.36 -8.49 7.10
CA ILE A 219 26.38 -8.16 8.11
C ILE A 219 27.44 -7.23 7.51
N ALA A 220 27.85 -7.49 6.26
CA ALA A 220 28.78 -6.61 5.55
C ALA A 220 28.15 -5.23 5.26
N LEU A 221 26.88 -5.18 4.86
CA LEU A 221 26.13 -3.94 4.69
C LEU A 221 26.07 -3.13 6.00
N LYS A 222 25.76 -3.78 7.12
CA LYS A 222 25.73 -3.12 8.44
C LYS A 222 27.09 -2.52 8.80
N SER A 223 28.16 -3.30 8.63
CA SER A 223 29.53 -2.82 8.91
C SER A 223 29.90 -1.61 8.05
N MET A 224 29.50 -1.63 6.77
CA MET A 224 29.70 -0.51 5.85
C MET A 224 28.90 0.74 6.27
N LEU A 225 27.64 0.58 6.67
CA LEU A 225 26.82 1.69 7.14
C LEU A 225 27.37 2.28 8.45
N ASP A 226 27.87 1.45 9.37
CA ASP A 226 28.50 1.92 10.61
C ASP A 226 29.74 2.78 10.33
N GLU A 227 30.55 2.37 9.35
CA GLU A 227 31.71 3.12 8.86
C GLU A 227 31.31 4.45 8.21
N LEU A 228 30.43 4.40 7.19
CA LEU A 228 30.10 5.58 6.38
C LEU A 228 29.33 6.65 7.14
N TYR A 229 28.49 6.26 8.09
CA TYR A 229 27.76 7.20 8.95
C TYR A 229 28.56 7.60 10.21
N ASN A 230 29.79 7.11 10.41
CA ASN A 230 30.61 7.40 11.60
C ASN A 230 29.87 7.18 12.95
N ASN A 231 28.96 6.21 13.02
CA ASN A 231 28.04 6.01 14.15
C ASN A 231 27.20 7.25 14.53
N SER A 232 26.93 8.16 13.58
CA SER A 232 26.02 9.29 13.79
C SER A 232 24.60 8.81 14.06
N SER A 233 23.90 9.47 14.98
CA SER A 233 22.51 9.16 15.32
C SER A 233 21.56 10.23 14.76
N PRO A 234 20.40 9.85 14.20
CA PRO A 234 19.94 8.48 13.95
C PRO A 234 20.63 7.86 12.73
N GLN A 235 20.94 6.56 12.81
CA GLN A 235 21.50 5.80 11.69
C GLN A 235 20.37 5.22 10.84
N SER A 236 20.56 5.18 9.51
CA SER A 236 19.60 4.56 8.59
C SER A 236 19.33 3.09 8.93
N LEU A 237 18.07 2.68 8.82
CA LEU A 237 17.64 1.31 9.06
C LEU A 237 18.07 0.38 7.91
N ILE A 238 18.24 -0.91 8.21
CA ILE A 238 18.41 -1.96 7.20
C ILE A 238 17.12 -2.76 7.08
N LEU A 239 16.58 -2.83 5.86
CA LEU A 239 15.39 -3.59 5.51
C LEU A 239 15.74 -4.76 4.60
N ALA A 240 15.04 -5.88 4.78
CA ALA A 240 15.23 -7.09 3.96
C ALA A 240 14.06 -8.08 4.18
N PRO A 241 13.80 -9.02 3.27
CA PRO A 241 14.49 -9.22 2.00
C PRO A 241 13.82 -8.58 0.76
N GLY A 242 12.73 -7.84 0.94
CA GLY A 242 11.97 -7.25 -0.16
C GLY A 242 11.45 -8.32 -1.12
N GLY A 243 10.91 -9.43 -0.61
CA GLY A 243 10.45 -10.56 -1.43
C GLY A 243 9.19 -11.23 -0.90
N PHE A 244 8.70 -12.28 -1.57
CA PHE A 244 7.55 -13.02 -1.05
C PHE A 244 7.93 -13.79 0.23
N PHE A 245 7.00 -13.85 1.17
CA PHE A 245 7.22 -14.53 2.45
C PHE A 245 7.39 -16.04 2.25
N ASP A 246 8.58 -16.53 2.62
CA ASP A 246 8.87 -17.95 2.80
C ASP A 246 9.32 -18.15 4.25
N GLN A 247 8.53 -18.84 5.05
CA GLN A 247 8.74 -18.93 6.49
C GLN A 247 10.13 -19.49 6.85
N SER A 248 10.60 -20.50 6.12
CA SER A 248 11.90 -21.12 6.39
C SER A 248 13.06 -20.20 6.03
N TRP A 249 12.96 -19.53 4.89
CA TRP A 249 13.99 -18.61 4.40
C TRP A 249 14.07 -17.38 5.30
N TYR A 250 12.93 -16.81 5.72
CA TYR A 250 12.87 -15.65 6.61
C TYR A 250 13.42 -15.97 8.01
N ALA A 251 13.06 -17.13 8.57
CA ALA A 251 13.63 -17.59 9.84
C ALA A 251 15.15 -17.77 9.74
N HIS A 252 15.63 -18.41 8.67
CA HIS A 252 17.07 -18.57 8.44
C HIS A 252 17.78 -17.24 8.23
N LEU A 253 17.18 -16.27 7.54
CA LEU A 253 17.76 -14.96 7.37
C LEU A 253 18.03 -14.31 8.74
N LEU A 254 17.02 -14.25 9.61
CA LEU A 254 17.14 -13.68 10.96
C LEU A 254 18.23 -14.40 11.77
N GLN A 255 18.26 -15.73 11.72
CA GLN A 255 19.29 -16.54 12.41
C GLN A 255 20.71 -16.31 11.88
N PHE A 256 20.89 -16.20 10.56
CA PHE A 256 22.22 -16.11 9.94
C PHE A 256 22.77 -14.67 9.87
N SER A 257 21.90 -13.67 9.82
CA SER A 257 22.28 -12.26 9.94
C SER A 257 22.61 -11.90 11.38
N GLY A 258 21.83 -12.42 12.34
CA GLY A 258 22.04 -12.17 13.76
C GLY A 258 21.38 -10.89 14.27
N ASP A 259 21.51 -10.69 15.58
CA ASP A 259 20.81 -9.67 16.33
C ASP A 259 21.04 -8.26 15.78
N ARG A 260 19.94 -7.51 15.62
CA ARG A 260 19.92 -6.07 15.27
C ARG A 260 20.55 -5.73 13.91
N ILE A 261 20.75 -6.72 13.03
CA ILE A 261 21.19 -6.46 11.65
C ILE A 261 20.02 -6.03 10.76
N VAL A 262 18.87 -6.70 10.85
CA VAL A 262 17.67 -6.36 10.06
C VAL A 262 16.64 -5.67 10.94
N ASN A 263 16.40 -4.39 10.70
CA ASN A 263 15.46 -3.58 11.47
C ASN A 263 14.01 -3.80 11.04
N GLY A 264 13.77 -4.02 9.75
CA GLY A 264 12.45 -4.33 9.22
C GLY A 264 12.50 -5.52 8.27
N MET A 265 11.68 -6.52 8.56
CA MET A 265 11.48 -7.69 7.70
C MET A 265 10.44 -7.37 6.64
N THR A 266 10.90 -6.99 5.45
CA THR A 266 10.05 -6.58 4.33
C THR A 266 9.58 -7.76 3.50
N HIS A 267 8.26 -7.84 3.23
CA HIS A 267 7.68 -8.80 2.29
C HIS A 267 6.79 -8.14 1.23
N HIS A 268 6.53 -8.86 0.14
CA HIS A 268 5.70 -8.40 -0.99
C HIS A 268 4.33 -9.06 -1.02
N ILE A 269 3.30 -8.33 -1.49
CA ILE A 269 1.92 -8.83 -1.60
C ILE A 269 1.31 -8.58 -2.98
N TYR A 270 1.04 -9.68 -3.69
CA TYR A 270 0.28 -9.72 -4.94
C TYR A 270 -0.69 -10.90 -4.94
N ASN A 271 -1.71 -10.81 -4.10
CA ASN A 271 -2.63 -11.90 -3.77
C ASN A 271 -3.89 -11.95 -4.63
N LEU A 272 -4.04 -11.14 -5.69
CA LEU A 272 -5.17 -11.19 -6.62
C LEU A 272 -4.87 -11.97 -7.91
N GLY A 273 -3.60 -12.24 -8.20
CA GLY A 273 -3.16 -12.95 -9.40
C GLY A 273 -2.53 -12.04 -10.47
N PRO A 274 -2.39 -12.52 -11.72
CA PRO A 274 -1.80 -11.74 -12.80
C PRO A 274 -2.73 -10.63 -13.28
N GLY A 275 -2.17 -9.52 -13.78
CA GLY A 275 -2.95 -8.37 -14.26
C GLY A 275 -3.95 -8.65 -15.40
N ASP A 276 -3.83 -9.76 -16.13
CA ASP A 276 -4.77 -10.19 -17.16
C ASP A 276 -5.82 -11.20 -16.67
N ASP A 277 -5.85 -11.55 -15.38
CA ASP A 277 -6.85 -12.47 -14.84
C ASP A 277 -8.26 -11.83 -14.86
N PRO A 278 -9.23 -12.43 -15.57
CA PRO A 278 -10.59 -11.91 -15.65
C PRO A 278 -11.36 -12.00 -14.32
N HIS A 279 -10.85 -12.74 -13.32
CA HIS A 279 -11.51 -12.95 -12.03
C HIS A 279 -11.03 -12.00 -10.93
N ILE A 280 -10.19 -11.00 -11.23
CA ILE A 280 -9.73 -10.06 -10.19
C ILE A 280 -10.92 -9.39 -9.49
N ALA A 281 -11.93 -8.96 -10.25
CA ALA A 281 -13.10 -8.31 -9.68
C ALA A 281 -13.88 -9.22 -8.72
N SER A 282 -14.10 -10.49 -9.08
CA SER A 282 -14.82 -11.43 -8.22
C SER A 282 -14.00 -11.83 -6.99
N LYS A 283 -12.67 -11.90 -7.10
CA LYS A 283 -11.75 -12.13 -5.98
C LYS A 283 -11.78 -11.00 -4.95
N ILE A 284 -11.84 -9.74 -5.41
CA ILE A 284 -11.94 -8.58 -4.51
C ILE A 284 -13.26 -8.58 -3.75
N LEU A 285 -14.36 -9.00 -4.40
CA LEU A 285 -15.70 -9.01 -3.80
C LEU A 285 -16.03 -10.29 -3.03
N ASP A 286 -15.09 -11.25 -2.94
CA ASP A 286 -15.25 -12.48 -2.17
C ASP A 286 -14.54 -12.36 -0.81
N PRO A 287 -15.28 -12.21 0.31
CA PRO A 287 -14.66 -12.09 1.63
C PRO A 287 -13.80 -13.32 1.99
N LYS A 288 -14.17 -14.53 1.55
CA LYS A 288 -13.39 -15.74 1.82
C LYS A 288 -12.07 -15.75 1.05
N TYR A 289 -12.02 -15.11 -0.12
CA TYR A 289 -10.79 -14.95 -0.87
C TYR A 289 -9.85 -13.98 -0.16
N LEU A 290 -10.38 -12.82 0.25
CA LEU A 290 -9.61 -11.80 0.97
C LEU A 290 -9.01 -12.33 2.28
N ASP A 291 -9.75 -13.16 3.02
CA ASP A 291 -9.28 -13.72 4.30
C ASP A 291 -8.02 -14.60 4.18
N GLN A 292 -7.71 -15.13 2.99
CA GLN A 292 -6.61 -16.08 2.80
C GLN A 292 -5.23 -15.48 3.12
N ILE A 293 -5.04 -14.17 2.89
CA ILE A 293 -3.75 -13.51 3.09
C ILE A 293 -3.40 -13.31 4.57
N ALA A 294 -4.39 -13.37 5.48
CA ALA A 294 -4.19 -13.18 6.91
C ALA A 294 -3.10 -14.11 7.47
N ASN A 295 -3.03 -15.36 6.99
CA ASN A 295 -2.01 -16.32 7.40
C ASN A 295 -0.59 -15.86 7.09
N THR A 296 -0.37 -15.09 6.01
CA THR A 296 0.95 -14.55 5.69
C THR A 296 1.39 -13.53 6.74
N PHE A 297 0.50 -12.63 7.15
CA PHE A 297 0.79 -11.66 8.20
C PHE A 297 1.03 -12.33 9.56
N ILE A 298 0.14 -13.26 9.96
CA ILE A 298 0.27 -14.03 11.20
C ILE A 298 1.60 -14.77 11.25
N ASN A 299 1.93 -15.52 10.20
CA ASN A 299 3.14 -16.33 10.19
C ASN A 299 4.41 -15.49 10.15
N LEU A 300 4.41 -14.33 9.49
CA LEU A 300 5.54 -13.41 9.54
C LEU A 300 5.73 -12.84 10.94
N GLN A 301 4.66 -12.36 11.59
CA GLN A 301 4.69 -11.87 12.97
C GLN A 301 5.28 -12.94 13.91
N LEU A 302 4.75 -14.16 13.89
CA LEU A 302 5.23 -15.27 14.71
C LEU A 302 6.70 -15.65 14.41
N THR A 303 7.12 -15.51 13.14
CA THR A 303 8.51 -15.77 12.75
C THR A 303 9.45 -14.72 13.35
N ILE A 304 9.07 -13.44 13.32
CA ILE A 304 9.83 -12.33 13.89
C ILE A 304 9.90 -12.45 15.41
N GLU A 305 8.76 -12.68 16.09
CA GLU A 305 8.71 -12.88 17.55
C GLU A 305 9.66 -13.98 18.02
N LYS A 306 9.79 -15.05 17.24
CA LYS A 306 10.61 -16.20 17.59
C LYS A 306 12.10 -16.02 17.25
N TYR A 307 12.42 -15.46 16.09
CA TYR A 307 13.78 -15.50 15.54
C TYR A 307 14.46 -14.13 15.44
N GLY A 308 13.71 -13.04 15.58
CA GLY A 308 14.24 -11.68 15.46
C GLY A 308 13.38 -10.62 16.15
N PRO A 309 13.17 -10.69 17.48
CA PRO A 309 12.29 -9.76 18.21
C PRO A 309 12.79 -8.30 18.23
N TRP A 310 13.95 -8.00 17.64
CA TRP A 310 14.46 -6.64 17.39
C TRP A 310 13.99 -6.04 16.06
N SER A 311 13.29 -6.83 15.24
CA SER A 311 12.82 -6.46 13.91
C SER A 311 11.29 -6.32 13.91
N SER A 312 10.75 -5.72 12.86
CA SER A 312 9.30 -5.56 12.70
C SER A 312 8.84 -5.93 11.28
N PRO A 313 7.60 -6.42 11.09
CA PRO A 313 7.10 -6.78 9.77
C PRO A 313 6.72 -5.54 8.96
N TRP A 314 7.14 -5.50 7.69
CA TRP A 314 6.86 -4.42 6.75
C TRP A 314 6.34 -5.01 5.43
N VAL A 315 5.31 -4.41 4.84
CA VAL A 315 4.96 -4.63 3.43
C VAL A 315 5.74 -3.62 2.59
N GLY A 316 6.85 -4.06 2.01
CA GLY A 316 7.74 -3.20 1.22
C GLY A 316 7.22 -2.92 -0.20
N GLU A 317 6.32 -3.77 -0.70
CA GLU A 317 5.71 -3.62 -2.02
C GLU A 317 4.39 -4.42 -2.11
N ALA A 318 3.31 -3.78 -2.54
CA ALA A 318 2.05 -4.47 -2.79
C ALA A 318 1.21 -3.80 -3.87
N GLY A 319 0.67 -4.57 -4.82
CA GLY A 319 -0.18 -4.03 -5.90
C GLY A 319 -1.43 -4.86 -6.19
N GLY A 320 -1.66 -5.93 -5.44
CA GLY A 320 -2.81 -6.83 -5.58
C GLY A 320 -2.64 -7.76 -6.78
N ALA A 321 -2.69 -7.19 -7.99
CA ALA A 321 -2.41 -7.90 -9.23
C ALA A 321 -0.98 -7.64 -9.72
N TYR A 322 -0.18 -8.69 -9.92
CA TYR A 322 1.19 -8.57 -10.42
C TYR A 322 1.22 -8.32 -11.94
N ASN A 323 2.41 -8.17 -12.53
CA ASN A 323 2.60 -7.84 -13.95
C ASN A 323 2.01 -6.49 -14.34
N SER A 324 2.27 -5.45 -13.54
CA SER A 324 1.86 -4.05 -13.76
C SER A 324 0.38 -3.77 -13.49
N GLY A 325 -0.32 -4.64 -12.76
CA GLY A 325 -1.73 -4.47 -12.41
C GLY A 325 -2.69 -4.69 -13.58
N SER A 326 -3.98 -4.78 -13.26
CA SER A 326 -5.05 -4.95 -14.24
C SER A 326 -5.55 -3.61 -14.76
N GLN A 327 -5.57 -3.44 -16.08
CA GLN A 327 -6.14 -2.24 -16.71
C GLN A 327 -7.64 -2.09 -16.44
N GLN A 328 -8.33 -3.21 -16.19
CA GLN A 328 -9.78 -3.22 -15.98
C GLN A 328 -10.17 -2.95 -14.52
N VAL A 329 -9.23 -3.10 -13.58
CA VAL A 329 -9.54 -3.08 -12.13
C VAL A 329 -8.59 -2.19 -11.33
N SER A 330 -7.28 -2.28 -11.52
CA SER A 330 -6.29 -1.76 -10.56
C SER A 330 -6.25 -0.22 -10.44
N ASN A 331 -6.75 0.51 -11.43
CA ASN A 331 -6.92 1.97 -11.39
C ASN A 331 -8.38 2.39 -11.14
N LYS A 332 -9.29 1.45 -10.83
CA LYS A 332 -10.72 1.72 -10.64
C LYS A 332 -11.07 1.70 -9.15
N PHE A 333 -12.23 2.25 -8.80
CA PHE A 333 -12.71 2.28 -7.41
C PHE A 333 -12.77 0.88 -6.78
N LEU A 334 -13.05 -0.15 -7.57
CA LEU A 334 -13.05 -1.55 -7.12
C LEU A 334 -11.74 -1.95 -6.41
N ASN A 335 -10.59 -1.44 -6.84
CA ASN A 335 -9.32 -1.81 -6.21
C ASN A 335 -9.18 -1.24 -4.79
N SER A 336 -9.91 -0.17 -4.45
CA SER A 336 -9.90 0.44 -3.12
C SER A 336 -10.44 -0.52 -2.06
N PHE A 337 -11.37 -1.41 -2.41
CA PHE A 337 -11.88 -2.43 -1.49
C PHE A 337 -10.77 -3.38 -1.04
N TRP A 338 -10.01 -3.94 -2.00
CA TRP A 338 -8.86 -4.76 -1.69
C TRP A 338 -7.83 -3.97 -0.90
N TYR A 339 -7.49 -2.76 -1.36
CA TYR A 339 -6.40 -2.03 -0.76
C TYR A 339 -6.68 -1.61 0.69
N MET A 340 -7.86 -1.03 0.96
CA MET A 340 -8.26 -0.66 2.32
C MET A 340 -8.39 -1.89 3.22
N ASP A 341 -8.83 -3.03 2.66
CA ASP A 341 -8.85 -4.28 3.40
C ASP A 341 -7.45 -4.82 3.73
N GLN A 342 -6.48 -4.68 2.82
CA GLN A 342 -5.10 -5.06 3.09
C GLN A 342 -4.46 -4.18 4.17
N LEU A 343 -4.69 -2.86 4.16
CA LEU A 343 -4.22 -1.96 5.21
C LEU A 343 -4.81 -2.35 6.58
N GLY A 344 -6.11 -2.62 6.62
CA GLY A 344 -6.82 -3.10 7.81
C GLY A 344 -6.31 -4.45 8.33
N MET A 345 -6.05 -5.41 7.44
CA MET A 345 -5.54 -6.72 7.86
C MET A 345 -4.09 -6.66 8.32
N ALA A 346 -3.22 -5.92 7.61
CA ALA A 346 -1.80 -5.85 7.92
C ALA A 346 -1.55 -5.19 9.29
N SER A 347 -2.26 -4.10 9.59
CA SER A 347 -2.14 -3.37 10.87
C SER A 347 -2.46 -4.25 12.08
N LYS A 348 -3.48 -5.11 12.00
CA LYS A 348 -3.86 -6.06 13.07
C LYS A 348 -2.75 -7.03 13.48
N TYR A 349 -1.76 -7.26 12.62
CA TYR A 349 -0.65 -8.18 12.87
C TYR A 349 0.68 -7.42 12.98
N ASN A 350 0.63 -6.21 13.52
CA ASN A 350 1.78 -5.38 13.87
C ASN A 350 2.69 -5.02 12.69
N THR A 351 2.13 -5.02 11.46
CA THR A 351 2.84 -4.53 10.27
C THR A 351 3.04 -3.02 10.42
N GLN A 352 4.29 -2.59 10.39
CA GLN A 352 4.64 -1.19 10.68
C GLN A 352 4.43 -0.28 9.47
N VAL A 353 4.66 -0.79 8.26
CA VAL A 353 4.68 0.00 7.03
C VAL A 353 4.06 -0.80 5.89
N TYR A 354 3.30 -0.15 5.01
CA TYR A 354 2.63 -0.75 3.86
C TYR A 354 2.80 0.11 2.60
N CYS A 355 3.67 -0.34 1.70
CA CYS A 355 4.02 0.40 0.48
C CYS A 355 3.22 -0.09 -0.72
N ARG A 356 2.36 0.80 -1.22
CA ARG A 356 1.64 0.59 -2.47
C ARG A 356 2.58 0.68 -3.66
N GLN A 357 2.63 -0.41 -4.41
CA GLN A 357 3.08 -0.42 -5.79
C GLN A 357 1.98 0.19 -6.67
N THR A 358 2.13 1.40 -7.21
CA THR A 358 3.22 2.40 -7.08
C THR A 358 2.64 3.77 -6.74
N LEU A 359 3.49 4.77 -6.47
CA LEU A 359 3.06 6.17 -6.52
C LEU A 359 2.58 6.54 -7.94
N ILE A 360 3.33 6.14 -8.96
CA ILE A 360 3.02 6.37 -10.38
C ILE A 360 3.66 5.26 -11.25
N GLY A 361 3.01 4.91 -12.35
CA GLY A 361 3.46 3.85 -13.27
C GLY A 361 2.73 2.52 -13.04
N GLY A 362 2.44 1.78 -14.10
CA GLY A 362 1.58 0.60 -14.02
C GLY A 362 0.10 0.97 -13.85
N ASN A 363 -0.79 -0.01 -14.00
CA ASN A 363 -2.23 0.18 -13.85
C ASN A 363 -2.68 0.34 -12.39
N TYR A 364 -1.81 0.05 -11.42
CA TYR A 364 -2.09 0.17 -9.99
C TYR A 364 -1.60 1.49 -9.38
N GLY A 365 -1.02 2.39 -10.19
CA GLY A 365 -0.42 3.62 -9.68
C GLY A 365 -1.43 4.47 -8.92
N LEU A 366 -1.02 5.04 -7.78
CA LEU A 366 -1.85 6.01 -7.06
C LEU A 366 -2.13 7.24 -7.94
N LEU A 367 -1.20 7.60 -8.81
CA LEU A 367 -1.36 8.60 -9.86
C LEU A 367 -1.40 7.92 -11.23
N ASP A 368 -2.23 8.46 -12.13
CA ASP A 368 -2.24 8.07 -13.54
C ASP A 368 -0.89 8.36 -14.19
N THR A 369 -0.36 7.38 -14.91
CA THR A 369 0.96 7.44 -15.55
C THR A 369 1.12 8.61 -16.53
N ASN A 370 0.06 9.02 -17.21
CA ASN A 370 0.12 10.02 -18.27
C ASN A 370 -0.30 11.40 -17.79
N THR A 371 -1.38 11.47 -17.00
CA THR A 371 -1.99 12.73 -16.59
C THR A 371 -1.55 13.21 -15.21
N PHE A 372 -0.89 12.34 -14.42
CA PHE A 372 -0.58 12.56 -12.99
C PHE A 372 -1.82 12.76 -12.11
N MET A 373 -3.03 12.56 -12.64
CA MET A 373 -4.26 12.69 -11.87
C MET A 373 -4.36 11.54 -10.86
N PRO A 374 -4.81 11.80 -9.62
CA PRO A 374 -4.99 10.73 -8.65
C PRO A 374 -6.06 9.71 -9.06
N ASN A 375 -5.72 8.43 -8.99
CA ASN A 375 -6.66 7.32 -9.11
C ASN A 375 -7.41 7.11 -7.77
N PRO A 376 -8.54 6.38 -7.75
CA PRO A 376 -9.36 6.16 -6.54
C PRO A 376 -8.57 5.74 -5.28
N ASP A 377 -7.59 4.85 -5.44
CA ASP A 377 -6.78 4.36 -4.32
C ASP A 377 -5.96 5.45 -3.63
N TYR A 378 -5.60 6.53 -4.35
CA TYR A 378 -4.94 7.68 -3.76
C TYR A 378 -5.82 8.34 -2.71
N TYR A 379 -7.08 8.63 -3.06
CA TYR A 379 -8.01 9.31 -2.15
C TYR A 379 -8.39 8.44 -0.96
N SER A 380 -8.63 7.14 -1.19
CA SER A 380 -8.89 6.16 -0.13
C SER A 380 -7.74 6.09 0.88
N THR A 381 -6.49 6.08 0.39
CA THR A 381 -5.29 6.03 1.26
C THR A 381 -5.00 7.36 1.94
N LEU A 382 -5.31 8.48 1.28
CA LEU A 382 -5.16 9.80 1.88
C LEU A 382 -6.14 9.99 3.04
N LEU A 383 -7.37 9.47 2.93
CA LEU A 383 -8.31 9.41 4.06
C LEU A 383 -7.78 8.51 5.18
N TRP A 384 -7.29 7.31 4.87
CA TRP A 384 -6.64 6.46 5.86
C TRP A 384 -5.56 7.24 6.61
N HIS A 385 -4.65 7.88 5.88
CA HIS A 385 -3.53 8.63 6.46
C HIS A 385 -3.98 9.75 7.41
N ARG A 386 -5.05 10.48 7.04
CA ARG A 386 -5.55 11.62 7.81
C ARG A 386 -6.36 11.21 9.04
N LEU A 387 -6.99 10.03 9.02
CA LEU A 387 -8.01 9.67 10.00
C LEU A 387 -7.59 8.52 10.93
N MET A 388 -6.85 7.53 10.43
CA MET A 388 -6.47 6.33 11.20
C MET A 388 -5.15 6.59 11.95
N GLY A 389 -5.19 6.52 13.28
CA GLY A 389 -4.01 6.63 14.14
C GLY A 389 -3.16 5.36 14.17
N ILE A 390 -2.08 5.38 14.95
CA ILE A 390 -1.10 4.28 15.01
C ILE A 390 -1.57 3.09 15.86
N ASP A 391 -2.42 3.36 16.84
CA ASP A 391 -2.90 2.37 17.80
C ASP A 391 -4.08 1.57 17.23
N VAL A 392 -3.88 0.27 17.03
CA VAL A 392 -4.87 -0.62 16.43
C VAL A 392 -5.77 -1.21 17.51
N LEU A 393 -7.09 -1.16 17.31
CA LEU A 393 -8.09 -1.69 18.23
C LEU A 393 -8.70 -3.01 17.73
N SER A 394 -9.19 -3.82 18.67
CA SER A 394 -9.90 -5.05 18.32
C SER A 394 -11.33 -4.73 17.88
N VAL A 395 -11.77 -5.31 16.77
CA VAL A 395 -13.14 -5.23 16.27
C VAL A 395 -13.72 -6.63 16.10
N ARG A 396 -14.96 -6.83 16.54
CA ARG A 396 -15.78 -8.00 16.25
C ARG A 396 -17.03 -7.57 15.48
N VAL A 397 -17.28 -8.20 14.34
CA VAL A 397 -18.50 -7.97 13.54
C VAL A 397 -19.46 -9.12 13.82
N ASN A 398 -20.61 -8.82 14.42
CA ASN A 398 -21.70 -9.78 14.58
C ASN A 398 -22.64 -9.67 13.37
N GLY A 399 -22.39 -10.46 12.32
CA GLY A 399 -23.25 -10.46 11.15
C GLY A 399 -22.61 -10.96 9.86
N SER A 400 -22.87 -10.23 8.78
CA SER A 400 -22.51 -10.63 7.41
C SER A 400 -21.00 -10.55 7.16
N PRO A 401 -20.37 -11.58 6.54
CA PRO A 401 -18.96 -11.53 6.16
C PRO A 401 -18.68 -10.51 5.04
N TYR A 402 -19.72 -9.98 4.39
CA TYR A 402 -19.62 -8.92 3.38
C TYR A 402 -19.41 -7.53 3.99
N LEU A 403 -19.61 -7.35 5.31
CA LEU A 403 -19.19 -6.15 6.02
C LEU A 403 -17.88 -6.42 6.75
N ARG A 404 -16.82 -5.72 6.35
CA ARG A 404 -15.50 -5.81 6.97
C ARG A 404 -15.24 -4.53 7.74
N ALA A 405 -14.65 -4.65 8.93
CA ALA A 405 -14.47 -3.52 9.83
C ALA A 405 -13.10 -3.54 10.52
N TYR A 406 -12.48 -2.37 10.61
CA TYR A 406 -11.19 -2.12 11.28
C TYR A 406 -11.30 -0.84 12.11
N ALA A 407 -10.68 -0.79 13.28
CA ALA A 407 -10.74 0.39 14.15
C ALA A 407 -9.36 0.70 14.72
N HIS A 408 -9.04 1.98 14.75
CA HIS A 408 -7.82 2.52 15.34
C HIS A 408 -8.22 3.65 16.30
N CYS A 409 -7.33 4.03 17.22
CA CYS A 409 -7.42 5.36 17.79
C CYS A 409 -7.38 6.40 16.64
N SER A 410 -8.11 7.51 16.78
CA SER A 410 -8.10 8.56 15.76
C SER A 410 -6.71 9.21 15.64
N LYS A 411 -6.34 9.66 14.43
CA LYS A 411 -5.00 10.24 14.17
C LYS A 411 -4.74 11.51 15.00
N ASP A 412 -5.77 12.24 15.39
CA ASP A 412 -5.70 13.40 16.29
C ASP A 412 -5.78 13.03 17.79
N ASN A 413 -5.77 11.74 18.10
CA ASN A 413 -5.93 11.15 19.43
C ASN A 413 -7.24 11.52 20.14
N THR A 414 -8.27 11.91 19.40
CA THR A 414 -9.61 12.14 19.95
C THR A 414 -10.56 11.00 19.57
N GLY A 415 -10.75 10.05 20.49
CA GLY A 415 -11.66 8.92 20.28
C GLY A 415 -11.12 7.88 19.29
N ILE A 416 -12.00 7.35 18.44
CA ILE A 416 -11.66 6.26 17.50
C ILE A 416 -12.06 6.58 16.07
N THR A 417 -11.32 6.00 15.12
CA THR A 417 -11.70 5.97 13.70
C THR A 417 -11.96 4.53 13.28
N ILE A 418 -13.07 4.32 12.58
CA ILE A 418 -13.50 3.01 12.07
C ILE A 418 -13.54 3.05 10.55
N LEU A 419 -12.95 2.06 9.91
CA LEU A 419 -13.10 1.76 8.49
C LEU A 419 -14.15 0.65 8.34
N LEU A 420 -15.17 0.90 7.52
CA LEU A 420 -16.21 -0.05 7.13
C LEU A 420 -16.15 -0.29 5.63
N ILE A 421 -16.12 -1.55 5.20
CA ILE A 421 -16.08 -1.95 3.79
C ILE A 421 -17.27 -2.87 3.53
N ASN A 422 -18.18 -2.45 2.66
CA ASN A 422 -19.32 -3.28 2.22
C ASN A 422 -19.04 -3.88 0.85
N LEU A 423 -18.81 -5.19 0.82
CA LEU A 423 -18.58 -5.98 -0.40
C LEU A 423 -19.89 -6.49 -1.04
N SER A 424 -21.05 -6.32 -0.39
CA SER A 424 -22.33 -6.70 -0.96
C SER A 424 -22.73 -5.72 -2.07
N ASN A 425 -23.27 -6.25 -3.16
CA ASN A 425 -23.78 -5.47 -4.29
C ASN A 425 -25.28 -5.13 -4.19
N SER A 426 -25.96 -5.63 -3.17
CA SER A 426 -27.42 -5.52 -3.05
C SER A 426 -27.91 -5.21 -1.64
N THR A 427 -27.03 -5.33 -0.63
CA THR A 427 -27.37 -5.11 0.77
C THR A 427 -26.76 -3.82 1.28
N GLN A 428 -27.59 -2.95 1.84
CA GLN A 428 -27.17 -1.86 2.72
C GLN A 428 -27.06 -2.38 4.15
N PHE A 429 -25.98 -2.03 4.85
CA PHE A 429 -25.83 -2.34 6.26
C PHE A 429 -26.04 -1.09 7.11
N ASN A 430 -26.94 -1.16 8.09
CA ASN A 430 -27.06 -0.16 9.14
C ASN A 430 -26.25 -0.64 10.35
N VAL A 431 -25.13 0.00 10.63
CA VAL A 431 -24.13 -0.48 11.58
C VAL A 431 -24.24 0.31 12.89
N THR A 432 -24.52 -0.41 13.98
CA THR A 432 -24.41 0.12 15.34
C THR A 432 -23.03 -0.22 15.91
N VAL A 433 -22.34 0.78 16.44
CA VAL A 433 -21.03 0.59 17.10
C VAL A 433 -21.24 0.48 18.61
N GLN A 434 -20.68 -0.56 19.22
CA GLN A 434 -20.70 -0.78 20.67
C GLN A 434 -19.28 -0.90 21.20
N ASN A 435 -19.08 -0.50 22.46
CA ASN A 435 -17.83 -0.71 23.17
C ASN A 435 -17.87 -2.04 23.94
N ASP A 436 -16.74 -2.76 23.97
CA ASP A 436 -16.56 -4.02 24.72
C ASP A 436 -16.34 -3.79 26.24
N VAL A 437 -16.24 -2.53 26.70
CA VAL A 437 -16.09 -2.21 28.12
C VAL A 437 -17.39 -2.58 28.85
N GLY A 438 -17.32 -3.62 29.67
CA GLY A 438 -18.45 -4.19 30.39
C GLY A 438 -19.31 -3.15 31.12
N GLU A 439 -20.61 -3.43 31.18
CA GLU A 439 -21.81 -2.69 31.63
C GLU A 439 -21.74 -1.71 32.83
N TYR A 440 -20.60 -1.33 33.40
CA TYR A 440 -20.51 -0.65 34.70
C TYR A 440 -20.03 0.80 34.70
N LYS A 441 -19.90 1.46 33.56
CA LYS A 441 -19.75 2.93 33.53
C LYS A 441 -20.67 3.56 32.50
N THR A 442 -21.94 3.67 32.85
CA THR A 442 -22.82 4.70 32.29
C THR A 442 -22.32 6.07 32.74
N ARG A 443 -21.20 6.55 32.17
CA ARG A 443 -21.09 7.99 31.96
C ARG A 443 -22.10 8.28 30.86
N ILE A 444 -23.15 9.02 31.23
CA ILE A 444 -24.02 9.67 30.26
C ILE A 444 -23.10 10.66 29.53
N LEU A 445 -22.41 10.19 28.49
CA LEU A 445 -21.79 11.07 27.52
C LEU A 445 -22.98 11.78 26.88
N GLU A 446 -23.02 13.10 27.06
CA GLU A 446 -24.01 13.93 26.39
C GLU A 446 -23.94 13.60 24.90
N LYS A 447 -25.08 13.17 24.35
CA LYS A 447 -25.26 12.77 22.96
C LYS A 447 -24.64 13.82 22.05
N SER A 448 -23.54 13.46 21.41
CA SER A 448 -22.68 14.41 20.71
C SER A 448 -22.90 14.28 19.21
N ALA A 449 -23.29 15.39 18.58
CA ALA A 449 -23.49 15.50 17.13
C ALA A 449 -22.15 15.56 16.34
N ASN A 450 -21.08 14.97 16.86
CA ASN A 450 -19.72 15.11 16.35
C ASN A 450 -19.21 13.87 15.60
N GLN A 451 -20.07 12.88 15.33
CA GLN A 451 -19.69 11.77 14.46
C GLN A 451 -19.46 12.29 13.04
N GLN A 452 -18.30 11.98 12.48
CA GLN A 452 -17.90 12.40 11.15
C GLN A 452 -17.86 11.19 10.23
N GLU A 453 -18.58 11.25 9.11
CA GLU A 453 -18.62 10.17 8.14
C GLU A 453 -18.05 10.61 6.79
N TYR A 454 -17.27 9.71 6.19
CA TYR A 454 -16.65 9.86 4.89
C TYR A 454 -17.06 8.68 4.01
N HIS A 455 -18.12 8.87 3.23
CA HIS A 455 -18.67 7.85 2.34
C HIS A 455 -17.97 7.89 0.99
N LEU A 456 -17.19 6.86 0.70
CA LEU A 456 -16.56 6.64 -0.59
C LEU A 456 -17.42 5.72 -1.44
N THR A 457 -17.82 6.23 -2.61
CA THR A 457 -18.59 5.49 -3.61
C THR A 457 -18.04 5.75 -4.99
N ALA A 458 -18.43 4.91 -5.96
CA ALA A 458 -18.12 5.18 -7.36
C ALA A 458 -19.18 6.07 -8.00
N GLU A 459 -18.74 6.96 -8.88
CA GLU A 459 -19.65 7.74 -9.71
C GLU A 459 -20.56 6.81 -10.54
N ASN A 460 -21.84 7.18 -10.64
CA ASN A 460 -22.89 6.42 -11.33
C ASN A 460 -23.11 5.00 -10.80
N ASN A 461 -22.72 4.71 -9.55
CA ASN A 461 -22.75 3.37 -8.94
C ASN A 461 -21.96 2.31 -9.74
N ASN A 462 -20.98 2.75 -10.54
CA ASN A 462 -20.14 1.86 -11.32
C ASN A 462 -18.78 1.70 -10.66
N TYR A 463 -18.60 0.66 -9.85
CA TYR A 463 -17.34 0.39 -9.14
C TYR A 463 -16.12 0.18 -10.07
N LEU A 464 -16.32 0.02 -11.39
CA LEU A 464 -15.25 -0.01 -12.39
C LEU A 464 -14.91 1.38 -12.96
N ASN A 465 -15.47 2.45 -12.40
CA ASN A 465 -15.13 3.82 -12.76
C ASN A 465 -13.86 4.31 -12.06
N GLN A 466 -13.20 5.31 -12.66
CA GLN A 466 -12.02 6.00 -12.11
C GLN A 466 -12.39 7.19 -11.23
N THR A 467 -13.61 7.70 -11.36
CA THR A 467 -14.12 8.80 -10.52
C THR A 467 -14.68 8.23 -9.22
N ILE A 468 -14.04 8.60 -8.12
CA ILE A 468 -14.51 8.35 -6.75
C ILE A 468 -15.28 9.57 -6.24
N LEU A 469 -16.35 9.31 -5.51
CA LEU A 469 -17.13 10.33 -4.81
C LEU A 469 -16.81 10.27 -3.33
N LEU A 470 -16.69 11.43 -2.68
CA LEU A 470 -16.74 11.58 -1.24
C LEU A 470 -18.07 12.24 -0.87
N ASN A 471 -18.88 11.57 -0.04
CA ASN A 471 -20.17 12.08 0.42
C ASN A 471 -21.07 12.53 -0.76
N GLY A 472 -21.00 11.79 -1.88
CA GLY A 472 -21.76 12.06 -3.10
C GLY A 472 -21.15 13.09 -4.06
N SER A 473 -20.04 13.73 -3.69
CA SER A 473 -19.36 14.74 -4.53
C SER A 473 -18.08 14.16 -5.17
N PRO A 474 -17.85 14.35 -6.48
CA PRO A 474 -16.63 13.88 -7.14
C PRO A 474 -15.37 14.47 -6.54
N LEU A 475 -14.35 13.63 -6.31
CA LEU A 475 -13.02 14.08 -5.91
C LEU A 475 -12.19 14.39 -7.16
N GLU A 476 -12.09 15.66 -7.48
CA GLU A 476 -11.29 16.19 -8.58
C GLU A 476 -10.29 17.22 -8.07
N LEU A 477 -9.17 17.36 -8.79
CA LEU A 477 -8.21 18.42 -8.48
C LEU A 477 -8.88 19.79 -8.62
N THR A 478 -8.48 20.74 -7.79
CA THR A 478 -8.93 22.13 -7.92
C THR A 478 -8.46 22.74 -9.25
N GLY A 479 -8.98 23.92 -9.62
CA GLY A 479 -8.51 24.64 -10.81
C GLY A 479 -7.01 24.94 -10.81
N ASP A 480 -6.40 25.02 -9.63
CA ASP A 480 -4.96 25.23 -9.43
C ASP A 480 -4.16 23.91 -9.39
N GLY A 481 -4.83 22.76 -9.52
CA GLY A 481 -4.25 21.42 -9.48
C GLY A 481 -3.94 20.92 -8.06
N ASP A 482 -4.56 21.49 -7.03
CA ASP A 482 -4.45 21.00 -5.66
C ASP A 482 -5.37 19.81 -5.40
N ILE A 483 -4.98 18.97 -4.43
CA ILE A 483 -5.85 17.91 -3.93
C ILE A 483 -7.06 18.59 -3.25
N PRO A 484 -8.30 18.19 -3.56
CA PRO A 484 -9.49 18.79 -2.97
C PRO A 484 -9.55 18.58 -1.45
N SER A 485 -10.34 19.41 -0.77
CA SER A 485 -10.66 19.14 0.63
C SER A 485 -11.40 17.82 0.75
N LEU A 486 -11.10 17.06 1.80
CA LEU A 486 -11.77 15.81 2.11
C LEU A 486 -12.61 16.07 3.35
N ASP A 487 -13.78 16.66 3.16
CA ASP A 487 -14.63 17.12 4.26
C ASP A 487 -15.64 16.03 4.66
N PRO A 488 -15.87 15.82 5.97
CA PRO A 488 -16.87 14.88 6.45
C PRO A 488 -18.29 15.42 6.28
N ILE A 489 -19.25 14.53 6.41
CA ILE A 489 -20.59 14.90 6.87
C ILE A 489 -20.68 14.66 8.38
N PHE A 490 -21.35 15.57 9.08
CA PHE A 490 -21.61 15.43 10.51
C PHE A 490 -22.96 14.75 10.71
N VAL A 491 -22.95 13.66 11.47
CA VAL A 491 -24.13 12.84 11.76
C VAL A 491 -24.32 12.80 13.29
N GLY A 492 -25.59 12.71 13.73
CA GLY A 492 -25.91 12.46 15.14
C GLY A 492 -25.73 10.99 15.52
N ASP A 493 -26.33 10.57 16.65
CA ASP A 493 -26.29 9.20 17.18
C ASP A 493 -27.07 8.14 16.36
N SER A 494 -27.05 8.24 15.03
CA SER A 494 -27.70 7.26 14.16
C SER A 494 -26.75 6.11 13.82
N PRO A 495 -27.26 4.89 13.60
CA PRO A 495 -26.47 3.82 12.99
C PRO A 495 -25.85 4.29 11.67
N VAL A 496 -24.59 3.90 11.43
CA VAL A 496 -23.86 4.24 10.20
C VAL A 496 -24.48 3.48 9.04
N SER A 497 -24.95 4.20 8.03
CA SER A 497 -25.54 3.59 6.82
C SER A 497 -24.45 3.28 5.79
N VAL A 498 -24.07 2.02 5.64
CA VAL A 498 -23.04 1.57 4.69
C VAL A 498 -23.72 1.00 3.45
N GLY A 499 -23.76 1.79 2.37
CA GLY A 499 -24.38 1.38 1.11
C GLY A 499 -23.70 0.17 0.45
N PRO A 500 -24.37 -0.55 -0.47
CA PRO A 500 -23.74 -1.61 -1.25
C PRO A 500 -22.52 -1.09 -2.01
N LEU A 501 -21.44 -1.90 -2.06
CA LEU A 501 -20.19 -1.56 -2.75
C LEU A 501 -19.72 -0.13 -2.40
N SER A 502 -19.55 0.11 -1.11
CA SER A 502 -19.02 1.36 -0.57
C SER A 502 -17.98 1.13 0.52
N ILE A 503 -17.19 2.16 0.77
CA ILE A 503 -16.22 2.22 1.86
C ILE A 503 -16.56 3.46 2.70
N VAL A 504 -16.60 3.32 4.01
CA VAL A 504 -16.95 4.42 4.92
C VAL A 504 -15.88 4.54 6.00
N PHE A 505 -15.31 5.72 6.17
CA PHE A 505 -14.56 6.06 7.38
C PHE A 505 -15.49 6.79 8.34
N VAL A 506 -15.43 6.43 9.62
CA VAL A 506 -16.25 7.01 10.69
C VAL A 506 -15.34 7.45 11.82
N VAL A 507 -15.29 8.74 12.12
CA VAL A 507 -14.61 9.28 13.31
C VAL A 507 -15.64 9.47 14.40
N MET A 508 -15.35 8.92 15.58
CA MET A 508 -16.19 9.01 16.78
C MET A 508 -15.36 9.65 17.91
N PRO A 509 -15.29 10.99 18.00
CA PRO A 509 -14.42 11.69 18.94
C PRO A 509 -14.74 11.40 20.41
N ASP A 510 -16.02 11.20 20.71
CA ASP A 510 -16.53 10.98 22.06
C ASP A 510 -16.70 9.48 22.40
N PHE A 511 -16.06 8.59 21.64
CA PHE A 511 -16.11 7.16 21.94
C PHE A 511 -15.41 6.87 23.28
N ASP A 512 -16.07 6.13 24.19
CA ASP A 512 -15.50 5.82 25.51
C ASP A 512 -14.31 4.86 25.36
N THR A 513 -13.09 5.36 25.51
CA THR A 513 -11.85 4.58 25.36
C THR A 513 -10.84 5.00 26.41
N SER A 514 -10.18 4.03 27.03
CA SER A 514 -9.09 4.29 27.96
C SER A 514 -7.72 4.35 27.29
N THR A 515 -7.63 3.96 26.01
CA THR A 515 -6.36 3.89 25.28
C THR A 515 -6.12 5.02 24.29
N CYS A 516 -7.17 5.71 23.82
CA CYS A 516 -7.04 6.73 22.77
C CYS A 516 -7.24 8.15 23.35
N ASN A 517 -6.29 8.62 24.17
CA ASN A 517 -6.33 9.93 24.81
C ASN A 517 -5.03 10.72 24.61
#